data_AF-A0A937LQW2-F1
#
_entry.id   AF-A0A937LQW2-F1
#
_cell.length_a   1.000
_cell.length_b   1.000
_cell.length_c   1.000
_cell.angle_alpha   90.00
_cell.angle_beta   90.00
_cell.angle_gamma   90.00
#
_symmetry.space_group_name_H-M   'P 1'
#
loop_
_entity.id
_entity.type
_entity.pdbx_description
1 polymer ?
#
loop_
_entity_poly.entity_id
_entity_poly.type
_entity_poly.pdbx_seq_one_letter_code
_entity_poly.pdbx_strand_id
1 'polypeptide(L)'
;GDSIELLKFEGLIEENQDTEPFNPNLLITENGISVMRELLNSNIRSGHNELNQLIVALKFHFFHHLNIDEQLEQIDIMKETSEAELARFEDLYSYQKNHHEHLIGWLEQEIKRLGMRLEWLRNFKSKIEGK
;
A
#
# COMPACT_ATOMS: atom_id res chain seq x y z
N GLY A 1 -17.22 3.29 9.97
CA GLY A 1 -17.97 3.93 11.06
C GLY A 1 -17.39 3.52 12.39
N ASP A 2 -17.40 2.22 12.66
CA ASP A 2 -17.11 1.66 13.99
C ASP A 2 -15.76 2.04 14.58
N SER A 3 -14.70 2.10 13.76
CA SER A 3 -13.36 2.44 14.26
C SER A 3 -13.22 3.91 14.68
N ILE A 4 -13.87 4.86 14.02
CA ILE A 4 -13.79 6.29 14.39
C ILE A 4 -14.66 6.55 15.62
N GLU A 5 -15.87 5.96 15.67
CA GLU A 5 -16.75 6.06 16.83
C GLU A 5 -16.13 5.42 18.08
N LEU A 6 -15.36 4.33 17.93
CA LEU A 6 -14.60 3.74 19.03
C LEU A 6 -13.51 4.69 19.54
N LEU A 7 -12.77 5.36 18.66
CA LEU A 7 -11.76 6.35 19.09
C LEU A 7 -12.39 7.52 19.86
N LYS A 8 -13.60 7.95 19.49
CA LYS A 8 -14.37 8.95 20.27
C LYS A 8 -14.76 8.39 21.63
N PHE A 9 -15.31 7.17 21.67
CA PHE A 9 -15.71 6.52 22.91
C PHE A 9 -14.54 6.32 23.88
N GLU A 10 -13.35 6.00 23.37
CA GLU A 10 -12.11 5.86 24.14
C GLU A 10 -11.47 7.21 24.51
N GLY A 11 -12.06 8.33 24.09
CA GLY A 11 -11.56 9.68 24.38
C GLY A 11 -10.23 10.01 23.70
N LEU A 12 -9.90 9.33 22.60
CA LEU A 12 -8.68 9.56 21.81
C LEU A 12 -8.88 10.68 20.79
N ILE A 13 -10.12 10.94 20.39
CA ILE A 13 -10.52 12.05 19.53
C ILE A 13 -11.79 12.71 20.08
N GLU A 14 -12.01 13.97 19.73
CA GLU A 14 -13.19 14.75 20.10
C GLU A 14 -13.74 15.53 18.90
N GLU A 15 -15.02 15.92 18.98
CA GLU A 15 -15.66 16.73 17.94
C GLU A 15 -15.33 18.21 18.15
N ASN A 16 -14.93 18.87 17.07
CA ASN A 16 -14.74 20.31 17.07
C ASN A 16 -16.11 21.00 17.11
N GLN A 17 -16.40 21.65 18.24
CA GLN A 17 -17.66 22.33 18.48
C GLN A 17 -17.90 23.54 17.55
N ASP A 18 -16.87 24.02 16.86
CA ASP A 18 -16.93 25.16 15.93
C ASP A 18 -17.29 24.75 14.48
N THR A 19 -17.72 23.51 14.25
CA THR A 19 -17.96 22.97 12.90
C THR A 19 -19.39 22.50 12.68
N GLU A 20 -19.74 22.18 11.42
CA GLU A 20 -21.13 21.86 11.07
C GLU A 20 -21.65 20.65 11.86
N PRO A 21 -22.88 20.72 12.43
CA PRO A 21 -23.41 19.68 13.33
C PRO A 21 -23.55 18.30 12.69
N PHE A 22 -23.68 18.25 11.35
CA PHE A 22 -23.89 17.01 10.61
C PHE A 22 -22.60 16.39 10.06
N ASN A 23 -21.46 17.10 10.16
CA ASN A 23 -20.15 16.59 9.79
C ASN A 23 -19.05 17.35 10.55
N PRO A 24 -18.96 17.16 11.88
CA PRO A 24 -18.00 17.90 12.67
C PRO A 24 -16.57 17.47 12.34
N ASN A 25 -15.65 18.44 12.28
CA ASN A 25 -14.24 18.11 12.22
C ASN A 25 -13.82 17.41 13.51
N LEU A 26 -12.90 16.45 13.41
CA LEU A 26 -12.39 15.71 14.54
C LEU A 26 -11.04 16.26 14.95
N LEU A 27 -10.83 16.41 16.26
CA LEU A 27 -9.57 16.81 16.87
C LEU A 27 -9.00 15.62 17.65
N ILE A 28 -7.69 15.45 17.60
CA ILE A 28 -6.99 14.46 18.44
C ILE A 28 -6.80 15.02 19.85
N THR A 29 -7.12 14.22 20.87
CA THR A 29 -6.93 14.63 22.27
C THR A 29 -5.48 14.44 22.71
N GLU A 30 -5.09 14.99 23.86
CA GLU A 30 -3.76 14.72 24.44
C GLU A 30 -3.54 13.22 24.69
N ASN A 31 -4.61 12.51 25.14
CA ASN A 31 -4.61 11.07 25.30
C ASN A 31 -4.38 10.35 23.96
N GLY A 32 -5.07 10.80 22.90
CA GLY A 32 -4.87 10.32 21.54
C GLY A 32 -3.43 10.49 21.04
N ILE A 33 -2.81 11.65 21.30
CA ILE A 33 -1.40 11.90 20.96
C ILE A 33 -0.47 10.94 21.72
N SER A 34 -0.73 10.67 23.00
CA SER A 34 0.06 9.72 23.78
C SER A 34 0.01 8.31 23.19
N VAL A 35 -1.20 7.81 22.91
CA VAL A 35 -1.40 6.49 22.27
C VAL A 35 -0.77 6.44 20.88
N MET A 36 -0.91 7.50 20.09
CA MET A 36 -0.25 7.60 18.78
C MET A 36 1.27 7.47 18.89
N ARG A 37 1.90 8.11 19.88
CA ARG A 37 3.34 7.99 20.13
C ARG A 37 3.73 6.56 20.53
N GLU A 38 2.94 5.89 21.35
CA GLU A 38 3.18 4.49 21.71
C GLU A 38 3.11 3.58 20.47
N LEU A 39 2.10 3.77 19.62
CA LEU A 39 1.95 3.02 18.37
C LEU A 39 3.13 3.26 17.41
N LEU A 40 3.58 4.52 17.27
CA LEU A 40 4.74 4.86 16.43
C LEU A 40 6.06 4.26 16.94
N ASN A 41 6.19 4.00 18.24
CA ASN A 41 7.36 3.37 18.85
C ASN A 41 7.23 1.84 18.96
N SER A 42 6.10 1.27 18.55
CA SER A 42 5.89 -0.17 18.61
C SER A 42 6.74 -0.91 17.57
N ASN A 43 7.20 -2.11 17.92
CA ASN A 43 8.01 -2.92 17.02
C ASN A 43 7.20 -3.34 15.78
N ILE A 44 7.75 -3.08 14.59
CA ILE A 44 7.20 -3.59 13.34
C ILE A 44 7.41 -5.11 13.29
N ARG A 45 6.32 -5.87 13.18
CA ARG A 45 6.37 -7.33 13.00
C ARG A 45 6.36 -7.66 11.51
N SER A 46 7.33 -8.44 11.07
CA SER A 46 7.29 -9.19 9.80
C SER A 46 6.03 -10.05 9.74
N GLY A 47 5.18 -9.91 8.72
CA GLY A 47 4.05 -10.85 8.62
C GLY A 47 3.03 -10.64 7.51
N HIS A 48 2.64 -9.42 7.18
CA HIS A 48 1.48 -9.24 6.27
C HIS A 48 1.88 -9.11 4.80
N ASN A 49 2.94 -8.36 4.47
CA ASN A 49 3.40 -8.23 3.07
C ASN A 49 4.22 -9.43 2.55
N GLU A 50 4.78 -10.23 3.46
CA GLU A 50 5.66 -11.35 3.12
C GLU A 50 4.90 -12.54 2.51
N LEU A 51 3.64 -12.75 2.90
CA LEU A 51 2.81 -13.84 2.37
C LEU A 51 2.56 -13.69 0.86
N ASN A 52 2.27 -12.47 0.40
CA ASN A 52 2.08 -12.18 -1.02
C ASN A 52 3.38 -12.42 -1.81
N GLN A 53 4.53 -12.03 -1.26
CA GLN A 53 5.82 -12.30 -1.89
C GLN A 53 6.11 -13.79 -2.00
N LEU A 54 5.79 -14.57 -0.96
CA LEU A 54 5.92 -16.02 -0.98
C LEU A 54 5.02 -16.67 -2.04
N ILE A 55 3.75 -16.27 -2.13
CA ILE A 55 2.82 -16.77 -3.16
C ILE A 55 3.34 -16.47 -4.56
N VAL A 56 3.85 -15.26 -4.80
CA VAL A 56 4.44 -14.88 -6.09
C VAL A 56 5.68 -15.73 -6.39
N ALA A 57 6.56 -15.95 -5.39
CA ALA A 57 7.72 -16.81 -5.56
C ALA A 57 7.34 -18.26 -5.91
N LEU A 58 6.31 -18.81 -5.26
CA LEU A 58 5.79 -20.15 -5.57
C LEU A 58 5.21 -20.22 -6.98
N LYS A 59 4.45 -19.20 -7.42
CA LYS A 59 3.96 -19.11 -8.80
C LYS A 59 5.12 -19.16 -9.80
N PHE A 60 6.21 -18.41 -9.57
CA PHE A 60 7.38 -18.46 -10.44
C PHE A 60 8.13 -19.79 -10.37
N HIS A 61 8.22 -20.41 -9.18
CA HIS A 61 8.85 -21.71 -9.02
C HIS A 61 8.15 -22.80 -9.84
N PHE A 62 6.82 -22.80 -9.85
CA PHE A 62 6.01 -23.78 -10.58
C PHE A 62 5.55 -23.31 -11.96
N PHE A 63 6.01 -22.15 -12.44
CA PHE A 63 5.52 -21.48 -13.64
C PHE A 63 5.59 -22.34 -14.91
N HIS A 64 6.58 -23.24 -14.97
CA HIS A 64 6.79 -24.18 -16.07
C HIS A 64 5.71 -25.27 -16.23
N HIS A 65 4.81 -25.42 -15.25
CA HIS A 65 3.67 -26.33 -15.35
C HIS A 65 2.49 -25.73 -16.13
N LEU A 66 2.48 -24.40 -16.32
CA LEU A 66 1.47 -23.70 -17.10
C LEU A 66 1.80 -23.80 -18.60
N ASN A 67 0.78 -23.89 -19.45
CA ASN A 67 0.94 -23.71 -20.89
C ASN A 67 1.26 -22.24 -21.23
N ILE A 68 1.64 -21.94 -22.47
CA ILE A 68 2.09 -20.59 -22.86
C ILE A 68 1.00 -19.54 -22.62
N ASP A 69 -0.25 -19.81 -22.99
CA ASP A 69 -1.35 -18.86 -22.82
C ASP A 69 -1.61 -18.58 -21.33
N GLU A 70 -1.61 -19.62 -20.50
CA GLU A 70 -1.73 -19.52 -19.03
C GLU A 70 -0.57 -18.72 -18.42
N GLN A 71 0.66 -18.93 -18.90
CA GLN A 71 1.82 -18.16 -18.46
C GLN A 71 1.65 -16.67 -18.78
N LEU A 72 1.25 -16.34 -20.01
CA LEU A 72 1.05 -14.96 -20.43
C LEU A 72 -0.07 -14.28 -19.63
N GLU A 73 -1.18 -14.96 -19.40
CA GLU A 73 -2.29 -14.47 -18.59
C GLU A 73 -1.84 -14.18 -17.14
N GLN A 74 -1.10 -15.08 -16.51
CA GLN A 74 -0.59 -14.86 -15.15
C GLN A 74 0.36 -13.64 -15.09
N ILE A 75 1.18 -13.41 -16.11
CA ILE A 75 2.07 -12.24 -16.16
C ILE A 75 1.27 -10.96 -16.32
N ASP A 76 0.23 -10.97 -17.16
CA ASP A 76 -0.64 -9.80 -17.34
C ASP A 76 -1.39 -9.45 -16.06
N ILE A 77 -1.95 -10.42 -15.34
CA ILE A 77 -2.58 -10.18 -14.03
C ILE A 77 -1.58 -9.55 -13.03
N MET A 78 -0.34 -10.05 -12.99
CA MET A 78 0.70 -9.50 -12.11
C MET A 78 1.11 -8.08 -12.50
N LYS A 79 1.14 -7.77 -13.81
CA LYS A 79 1.41 -6.44 -14.32
C LYS A 79 0.29 -5.48 -13.96
N GLU A 80 -0.97 -5.83 -14.27
CA GLU A 80 -2.14 -5.00 -13.97
C GLU A 80 -2.23 -4.66 -12.48
N THR A 81 -2.01 -5.65 -11.62
CA THR A 81 -1.99 -5.43 -10.16
C THR A 81 -0.88 -4.44 -9.77
N SER A 82 0.31 -4.58 -10.36
CA SER A 82 1.46 -3.71 -10.07
C SER A 82 1.28 -2.30 -10.67
N GLU A 83 0.62 -2.16 -11.82
CA GLU A 83 0.28 -0.88 -12.46
C GLU A 83 -0.78 -0.11 -11.66
N ALA A 84 -1.83 -0.79 -11.20
CA ALA A 84 -2.84 -0.19 -10.34
C ALA A 84 -2.25 0.28 -8.99
N GLU A 85 -1.35 -0.50 -8.41
CA GLU A 85 -0.65 -0.11 -7.17
C GLU A 85 0.30 1.07 -7.40
N LEU A 86 1.05 1.07 -8.51
CA LEU A 86 1.93 2.17 -8.89
C LEU A 86 1.15 3.48 -9.06
N ALA A 87 0.06 3.46 -9.82
CA ALA A 87 -0.78 4.64 -10.04
C ALA A 87 -1.29 5.23 -8.71
N ARG A 88 -1.74 4.38 -7.78
CA ARG A 88 -2.14 4.83 -6.44
C ARG A 88 -1.02 5.51 -5.66
N PHE A 89 0.22 5.00 -5.75
CA PHE A 89 1.35 5.62 -5.08
C PHE A 89 1.78 6.92 -5.75
N GLU A 90 1.70 7.02 -7.09
CA GLU A 90 1.96 8.24 -7.83
C GLU A 90 0.93 9.34 -7.52
N ASP A 91 -0.35 8.97 -7.41
CA ASP A 91 -1.43 9.85 -6.97
C ASP A 91 -1.18 10.37 -5.55
N LEU A 92 -0.84 9.47 -4.61
CA LEU A 92 -0.55 9.82 -3.23
C LEU A 92 0.71 10.71 -3.12
N TYR A 93 1.75 10.41 -3.89
CA TYR A 93 2.95 11.22 -3.97
C TYR A 93 2.63 12.63 -4.45
N SER A 94 1.82 12.75 -5.52
CA SER A 94 1.42 14.04 -6.08
C SER A 94 0.62 14.87 -5.08
N TYR A 95 -0.26 14.23 -4.30
CA TYR A 95 -1.04 14.90 -3.26
C TYR A 95 -0.18 15.37 -2.07
N GLN A 96 0.83 14.58 -1.67
CA GLN A 96 1.62 14.83 -0.46
C GLN A 96 2.92 15.61 -0.67
N LYS A 97 3.27 15.91 -1.92
CA LYS A 97 4.59 16.45 -2.32
C LYS A 97 5.05 17.69 -1.53
N ASN A 98 4.10 18.49 -1.02
CA ASN A 98 4.39 19.73 -0.30
C ASN A 98 4.18 19.65 1.22
N HIS A 99 3.87 18.47 1.77
CA HIS A 99 3.37 18.35 3.16
C HIS A 99 4.25 17.50 4.09
N HIS A 100 4.88 16.43 3.60
CA HIS A 100 5.56 15.45 4.48
C HIS A 100 6.83 14.83 3.89
N GLU A 101 8.01 15.42 4.16
CA GLU A 101 9.31 14.98 3.60
C GLU A 101 9.63 13.49 3.86
N HIS A 102 9.37 12.98 5.07
CA HIS A 102 9.64 11.57 5.41
C HIS A 102 8.75 10.58 4.65
N LEU A 103 7.49 10.94 4.40
CA LEU A 103 6.57 10.10 3.63
C LEU A 103 6.95 10.10 2.14
N ILE A 104 7.37 11.25 1.61
CA ILE A 104 7.83 11.39 0.23
C ILE A 104 9.02 10.48 -0.05
N GLY A 105 10.04 10.48 0.81
CA GLY A 105 11.19 9.59 0.63
C GLY A 105 10.81 8.11 0.62
N TRP A 106 9.82 7.69 1.42
CA TRP A 106 9.31 6.32 1.39
C TRP A 106 8.53 6.03 0.10
N LEU A 107 7.63 6.93 -0.33
CA LEU A 107 6.85 6.77 -1.56
C LEU A 107 7.75 6.65 -2.80
N GLU A 108 8.84 7.41 -2.88
CA GLU A 108 9.82 7.31 -3.98
C GLU A 108 10.45 5.91 -4.05
N GLN A 109 10.77 5.31 -2.90
CA GLN A 109 11.31 3.96 -2.85
C GLN A 109 10.29 2.92 -3.33
N GLU A 110 9.03 3.05 -2.91
CA GLU A 110 7.96 2.14 -3.31
C GLU A 110 7.64 2.23 -4.80
N ILE A 111 7.50 3.45 -5.34
CA ILE A 111 7.31 3.73 -6.76
C ILE A 111 8.45 3.13 -7.58
N LYS A 112 9.70 3.37 -7.17
CA LYS A 112 10.89 2.82 -7.85
C LYS A 112 10.89 1.29 -7.85
N ARG A 113 10.56 0.67 -6.71
CA ARG A 113 10.48 -0.79 -6.59
C ARG A 113 9.43 -1.38 -7.53
N LEU A 114 8.24 -0.79 -7.60
CA LEU A 114 7.17 -1.23 -8.50
C LEU A 114 7.52 -1.02 -9.97
N GLY A 115 8.14 0.12 -10.31
CA GLY A 115 8.63 0.39 -11.66
C GLY A 115 9.62 -0.68 -12.14
N MET A 116 10.61 -1.01 -11.30
CA MET A 116 11.57 -2.09 -11.60
C MET A 116 10.88 -3.46 -11.76
N ARG A 117 9.89 -3.77 -10.93
CA ARG A 117 9.12 -5.01 -11.04
C ARG A 117 8.34 -5.08 -12.36
N LEU A 118 7.70 -4.00 -12.77
CA LEU A 118 6.96 -3.92 -14.03
C LEU A 118 7.88 -4.08 -15.24
N GLU A 119 9.04 -3.43 -15.23
CA GLU A 119 10.05 -3.60 -16.27
C GLU A 119 10.50 -5.06 -16.38
N TRP A 120 10.78 -5.70 -15.23
CA TRP A 120 11.13 -7.12 -15.20
C TRP A 120 10.02 -8.02 -15.75
N LEU A 121 8.75 -7.79 -15.36
CA LEU A 121 7.60 -8.55 -15.85
C LEU A 121 7.41 -8.39 -17.37
N ARG A 122 7.58 -7.17 -17.90
CA ARG A 122 7.52 -6.91 -19.36
C ARG A 122 8.59 -7.69 -20.11
N ASN A 123 9.84 -7.62 -19.63
CA ASN A 123 10.96 -8.35 -20.21
C ASN A 123 10.77 -9.88 -20.10
N PHE A 124 10.17 -10.36 -19.01
CA PHE A 124 9.86 -11.77 -18.82
C PHE A 124 8.77 -12.24 -19.78
N LYS A 125 7.71 -11.45 -19.98
CA LYS A 125 6.64 -11.73 -20.95
C LYS A 125 7.19 -11.89 -22.36
N SER A 126 7.99 -10.93 -22.83
CA SER A 126 8.56 -10.98 -24.19
C SER A 126 9.45 -12.19 -24.44
N LYS A 127 10.11 -12.72 -23.39
CA LYS A 127 10.90 -13.96 -23.49
C LYS A 127 10.04 -15.22 -23.64
N ILE A 128 8.81 -15.19 -23.18
CA ILE A 128 7.86 -16.31 -23.32
C ILE A 128 7.16 -16.22 -24.68
N GLU A 129 6.76 -15.02 -25.11
CA GLU A 129 6.17 -14.79 -26.44
C GLU A 129 7.14 -15.13 -27.59
N GLY A 130 8.44 -15.01 -27.34
CA GLY A 130 9.49 -15.36 -28.32
C GLY A 130 9.91 -16.84 -28.33
N LYS A 131 9.26 -17.72 -27.55
CA LYS A 131 9.50 -19.18 -27.53
C LYS A 131 8.44 -19.91 -28.34
#